data_AF-A0A9C7QII5-F1
#
_entry.id   AF-A0A9C7QII5-F1
#
_cell.length_a   1.000
_cell.length_b   1.000
_cell.length_c   1.000
_cell.angle_alpha   90.00
_cell.angle_beta   90.00
_cell.angle_gamma   90.00
#
_symmetry.space_group_name_H-M   'P 1'
#
loop_
_entity.id
_entity.type
_entity.pdbx_description
1 polymer ?
#
loop_
_entity_poly.entity_id
_entity_poly.type
_entity_poly.pdbx_seq_one_letter_code
_entity_poly.pdbx_strand_id
1 'polypeptide(L)'
;MNIVKNQLSQGHKDFTVPDFHFLKMQNSGGHFGFFHDPQIYGRYFGAGNVVKEKVNFDYSVLVNGKQQAIGDDTVAWFNNRGDLMLVSQHPLVGTVQVKAPSSDTSLPLARFTVAKINNEYWYFSAIPEEEVTHVALLP
;
A
#
# COMPACT_ATOMS: atom_id res chain seq x y z
N MET A 1 2.79 5.80 7.81
CA MET A 1 3.82 6.22 6.83
C MET A 1 3.15 7.14 5.81
N ASN A 2 3.64 8.37 5.60
CA ASN A 2 3.07 9.27 4.57
C ASN A 2 3.94 9.11 3.31
N ILE A 3 3.36 8.56 2.22
CA ILE A 3 4.05 8.29 0.95
C ILE A 3 4.87 9.51 0.50
N VAL A 4 4.29 10.70 0.63
CA VAL A 4 4.93 11.98 0.29
C VAL A 4 6.16 12.24 1.16
N LYS A 5 6.05 12.08 2.48
CA LYS A 5 7.20 12.29 3.39
C LYS A 5 8.32 11.29 3.14
N ASN A 6 7.97 10.04 2.80
CA ASN A 6 8.96 9.00 2.50
C ASN A 6 9.73 9.35 1.21
N GLN A 7 9.01 9.67 0.13
CA GLN A 7 9.62 10.05 -1.15
C GLN A 7 10.51 11.30 -1.02
N LEU A 8 10.05 12.31 -0.27
CA LEU A 8 10.85 13.51 -0.03
C LEU A 8 12.09 13.24 0.83
N SER A 9 12.00 12.36 1.83
CA SER A 9 13.16 11.96 2.63
C SER A 9 14.21 11.18 1.84
N GLN A 10 13.79 10.53 0.74
CA GLN A 10 14.66 9.87 -0.23
C GLN A 10 15.20 10.83 -1.30
N GLY A 11 14.86 12.12 -1.22
CA GLY A 11 15.31 13.14 -2.16
C GLY A 11 14.54 13.16 -3.49
N HIS A 12 13.48 12.37 -3.62
CA HIS A 12 12.66 12.35 -4.82
C HIS A 12 11.72 13.56 -4.84
N LYS A 13 11.83 14.35 -5.91
CA LYS A 13 10.95 15.50 -6.14
C LYS A 13 9.76 15.14 -7.02
N ASP A 14 9.91 14.18 -7.91
CA ASP A 14 8.86 13.69 -8.81
C ASP A 14 8.46 12.28 -8.39
N PHE A 15 7.18 12.04 -8.13
CA PHE A 15 6.69 10.73 -7.68
C PHE A 15 5.20 10.55 -7.99
N THR A 16 4.78 9.29 -8.08
CA THR A 16 3.39 8.89 -8.27
C THR A 16 2.73 8.65 -6.92
N VAL A 17 1.52 9.17 -6.74
CA VAL A 17 0.65 8.82 -5.62
C VAL A 17 -0.54 8.04 -6.17
N PRO A 18 -1.05 7.03 -5.46
CA PRO A 18 -2.24 6.33 -5.94
C PRO A 18 -3.46 7.28 -5.88
N ASP A 19 -4.16 7.43 -7.00
CA ASP A 19 -5.40 8.20 -7.13
C ASP A 19 -6.51 7.49 -6.37
N PHE A 20 -7.25 8.25 -5.57
CA PHE A 20 -8.35 7.70 -4.78
C PHE A 20 -9.70 8.00 -5.41
N HIS A 21 -10.62 7.04 -5.27
CA HIS A 21 -12.05 7.29 -5.30
C HIS A 21 -12.63 7.06 -3.90
N PHE A 22 -12.64 8.09 -3.05
CA PHE A 22 -13.17 8.02 -1.69
C PHE A 22 -14.69 8.11 -1.67
N LEU A 23 -15.40 6.99 -1.81
CA LEU A 23 -16.84 6.96 -1.52
C LEU A 23 -17.16 7.12 -0.02
N LYS A 24 -16.19 6.91 0.89
CA LYS A 24 -16.43 6.88 2.35
C LYS A 24 -15.76 7.99 3.17
N MET A 25 -14.98 8.89 2.56
CA MET A 25 -14.42 10.08 3.24
C MET A 25 -15.05 11.41 2.83
N GLN A 26 -16.18 11.38 2.12
CA GLN A 26 -16.95 12.59 1.78
C GLN A 26 -17.56 13.32 3.00
N ASN A 27 -17.48 12.75 4.21
CA ASN A 27 -18.15 13.28 5.40
C ASN A 27 -17.28 14.13 6.33
N SER A 28 -16.03 14.46 5.98
CA SER A 28 -15.24 15.45 6.72
C SER A 28 -14.91 16.67 5.86
N GLY A 29 -15.94 17.49 5.64
CA GLY A 29 -15.83 18.91 5.31
C GLY A 29 -14.85 19.30 4.21
N GLY A 30 -15.28 19.23 2.94
CA GLY A 30 -14.93 20.16 1.85
C GLY A 30 -13.47 20.39 1.42
N HIS A 31 -12.47 19.94 2.17
CA HIS A 31 -11.05 20.27 1.97
C HIS A 31 -10.21 19.10 1.44
N PHE A 32 -10.82 17.91 1.34
CA PHE A 32 -10.12 16.70 0.92
C PHE A 32 -9.60 16.79 -0.53
N GLY A 33 -10.38 17.33 -1.46
CA GLY A 33 -9.93 17.53 -2.85
C GLY A 33 -8.74 18.50 -2.97
N PHE A 34 -8.64 19.48 -2.06
CA PHE A 34 -7.61 20.51 -2.08
C PHE A 34 -6.24 19.98 -1.63
N PHE A 35 -6.17 19.21 -0.54
CA PHE A 35 -4.89 18.66 -0.05
C PHE A 35 -4.28 17.55 -0.90
N HIS A 36 -5.04 17.08 -1.90
CA HIS A 36 -4.63 16.01 -2.82
C HIS A 36 -4.50 16.49 -4.27
N ASP A 37 -4.55 17.80 -4.52
CA ASP A 37 -4.19 18.37 -5.83
C ASP A 37 -2.65 18.30 -6.02
N PRO A 38 -2.14 17.81 -7.16
CA PRO A 38 -0.70 17.82 -7.47
C PRO A 38 -0.02 19.16 -7.23
N GLN A 39 -0.73 20.27 -7.51
CA GLN A 39 -0.21 21.63 -7.31
C GLN A 39 -0.05 22.00 -5.82
N ILE A 40 -0.86 21.41 -4.95
CA ILE A 40 -0.79 21.64 -3.49
C ILE A 40 0.33 20.80 -2.86
N TYR A 41 0.64 19.62 -3.39
CA TYR A 41 1.82 18.87 -2.98
C TYR A 41 3.12 19.63 -3.25
N GLY A 42 3.23 20.27 -4.41
CA GLY A 42 4.39 21.11 -4.71
C GLY A 42 4.49 22.34 -3.81
N ARG A 43 3.36 22.96 -3.48
CA ARG A 43 3.32 24.17 -2.65
C ARG A 43 3.59 23.92 -1.16
N TYR A 44 3.15 22.80 -0.60
CA TYR A 44 3.27 22.52 0.85
C TYR A 44 4.40 21.57 1.23
N PHE A 45 4.83 20.71 0.30
CA PHE A 45 5.84 19.69 0.58
C PHE A 45 7.07 19.78 -0.34
N GLY A 46 7.10 20.73 -1.29
CA GLY A 46 8.24 20.92 -2.19
C GLY A 46 8.36 19.84 -3.28
N ALA A 47 7.28 19.11 -3.56
CA ALA A 47 7.22 18.16 -4.67
C ALA A 47 7.21 18.89 -6.03
N GLY A 48 7.81 18.29 -7.05
CA GLY A 48 7.75 18.74 -8.44
C GLY A 48 6.47 18.24 -9.11
N ASN A 49 6.58 17.17 -9.88
CA ASN A 49 5.46 16.53 -10.57
C ASN A 49 4.91 15.36 -9.75
N VAL A 50 3.66 15.49 -9.31
CA VAL A 50 2.92 14.42 -8.65
C VAL A 50 1.89 13.83 -9.62
N VAL A 51 2.14 12.63 -10.13
CA VAL A 51 1.19 11.91 -10.99
C VAL A 51 0.25 11.09 -10.12
N LYS A 52 -1.04 11.04 -10.47
CA LYS A 52 -2.02 10.20 -9.79
C LYS A 52 -2.26 8.92 -10.58
N GLU A 53 -2.14 7.76 -9.95
CA GLU A 53 -2.41 6.46 -10.57
C GLU A 53 -3.61 5.78 -9.92
N LYS A 54 -4.69 5.58 -10.68
CA LYS A 54 -5.91 4.96 -10.15
C LYS A 54 -5.65 3.50 -9.75
N VAL A 55 -5.72 3.22 -8.45
CA VAL A 55 -5.65 1.86 -7.90
C VAL A 55 -7.04 1.40 -7.45
N ASN A 56 -7.35 0.12 -7.69
CA ASN A 56 -8.65 -0.46 -7.35
C ASN A 56 -8.64 -1.17 -5.99
N PHE A 57 -7.77 -0.76 -5.07
CA PHE A 57 -7.64 -1.35 -3.73
C PHE A 57 -7.36 -0.30 -2.65
N ASP A 58 -7.71 -0.62 -1.41
CA ASP A 58 -7.47 0.25 -0.25
C ASP A 58 -6.02 0.08 0.24
N TYR A 59 -5.21 1.13 0.10
CA TYR A 59 -3.81 1.17 0.55
C TYR A 59 -3.63 1.84 1.91
N SER A 60 -4.72 2.13 2.64
CA SER A 60 -4.65 2.64 4.02
C SER A 60 -3.92 1.69 4.98
N VAL A 61 -3.79 0.41 4.61
CA VAL A 61 -2.98 -0.58 5.33
C VAL A 61 -1.49 -0.18 5.42
N LEU A 62 -0.96 0.61 4.49
CA LEU A 62 0.40 1.19 4.59
C LEU A 62 0.53 2.27 5.67
N VAL A 63 -0.60 2.77 6.17
CA VAL A 63 -0.64 3.80 7.21
C VAL A 63 -0.91 3.19 8.58
N ASN A 64 -1.87 2.27 8.65
CA ASN A 64 -2.40 1.73 9.91
C ASN A 64 -2.04 0.26 10.18
N GLY A 65 -1.41 -0.43 9.23
CA GLY A 65 -1.08 -1.84 9.33
C GLY A 65 0.19 -2.12 10.14
N LYS A 66 0.25 -3.32 10.70
CA LYS A 66 1.48 -3.94 11.21
C LYS A 66 2.40 -4.23 10.03
N GLN A 67 3.70 -4.07 10.23
CA GLN A 67 4.74 -4.31 9.23
C GLN A 67 5.49 -5.59 9.57
N GLN A 68 5.85 -6.35 8.53
CA GLN A 68 6.74 -7.49 8.66
C GLN A 68 7.63 -7.58 7.41
N ALA A 69 8.96 -7.61 7.58
CA ALA A 69 9.85 -7.97 6.50
C ALA A 69 9.69 -9.47 6.17
N ILE A 70 9.49 -9.80 4.90
CA ILE A 70 9.25 -11.18 4.44
C ILE A 70 10.21 -11.63 3.33
N GLY A 71 11.20 -10.79 3.00
CA GLY A 71 12.27 -11.02 2.04
C GLY A 71 13.25 -9.84 2.05
N ASP A 72 14.33 -9.93 1.27
CA ASP A 72 15.43 -8.95 1.29
C ASP A 72 14.98 -7.52 0.91
N ASP A 73 13.95 -7.40 0.07
CA ASP A 73 13.44 -6.13 -0.45
C ASP A 73 11.90 -6.01 -0.33
N THR A 74 11.29 -6.88 0.46
CA THR A 74 9.84 -7.05 0.49
C THR A 74 9.28 -6.92 1.89
N VAL A 75 8.32 -6.01 2.04
CA VAL A 75 7.63 -5.73 3.31
C VAL A 75 6.14 -6.03 3.16
N ALA A 76 5.62 -6.84 4.07
CA ALA A 76 4.21 -7.07 4.26
C ALA A 76 3.61 -6.05 5.22
N TRP A 77 2.41 -5.58 4.88
CA TRP A 77 1.59 -4.67 5.66
C TRP A 77 0.22 -5.30 5.84
N PHE A 78 -0.24 -5.45 7.07
CA PHE A 78 -1.53 -6.10 7.34
C PHE A 78 -2.24 -5.52 8.56
N ASN A 79 -3.56 -5.60 8.58
CA ASN A 79 -4.38 -5.09 9.70
C ASN A 79 -5.46 -6.10 10.14
N ASN A 80 -6.16 -5.75 11.22
CA ASN A 80 -7.26 -6.55 11.79
C ASN A 80 -8.58 -6.49 11.00
N ARG A 81 -8.59 -5.82 9.84
CA ARG A 81 -9.72 -5.83 8.91
C ARG A 81 -9.52 -6.84 7.78
N GLY A 82 -8.39 -7.55 7.80
CA GLY A 82 -8.04 -8.49 6.76
C GLY A 82 -7.45 -7.84 5.51
N ASP A 83 -6.97 -6.60 5.57
CA ASP A 83 -6.21 -6.03 4.45
C ASP A 83 -4.78 -6.57 4.51
N LEU A 84 -4.26 -7.09 3.40
CA LEU A 84 -2.86 -7.47 3.24
C LEU A 84 -2.27 -6.80 2.00
N MET A 85 -1.13 -6.13 2.18
CA MET A 85 -0.36 -5.51 1.11
C MET A 85 1.09 -5.91 1.19
N LEU A 86 1.65 -6.37 0.07
CA LEU A 86 3.09 -6.57 -0.09
C LEU A 86 3.64 -5.43 -0.95
N VAL A 87 4.75 -4.85 -0.50
CA VAL A 87 5.50 -3.85 -1.26
C VAL A 87 6.89 -4.40 -1.49
N SER A 88 7.30 -4.50 -2.76
CA SER A 88 8.61 -5.03 -3.17
C SER A 88 9.27 -4.16 -4.23
N GLN A 89 10.60 -4.16 -4.28
CA GLN A 89 11.36 -3.49 -5.34
C GLN A 89 11.37 -4.30 -6.65
N HIS A 90 11.15 -5.62 -6.58
CA HIS A 90 11.13 -6.51 -7.73
C HIS A 90 9.78 -7.23 -7.90
N PRO A 91 9.47 -7.73 -9.12
CA PRO A 91 8.31 -8.60 -9.32
C PRO A 91 8.40 -9.84 -8.43
N LEU A 92 7.32 -10.15 -7.72
CA LEU A 92 7.22 -11.32 -6.87
C LEU A 92 6.49 -12.44 -7.60
N VAL A 93 6.92 -13.67 -7.32
CA VAL A 93 6.27 -14.91 -7.74
C VAL A 93 6.17 -15.85 -6.55
N GLY A 94 5.24 -16.79 -6.61
CA GLY A 94 5.04 -17.79 -5.57
C GLY A 94 3.76 -17.62 -4.78
N THR A 95 3.79 -18.04 -3.52
CA THR A 95 2.61 -18.15 -2.65
C THR A 95 2.84 -17.43 -1.34
N VAL A 96 1.86 -16.62 -0.94
CA VAL A 96 1.86 -15.93 0.35
C VAL A 96 1.21 -16.84 1.37
N GLN A 97 1.98 -17.26 2.37
CA GLN A 97 1.44 -17.91 3.55
C GLN A 97 1.03 -16.86 4.58
N VAL A 98 -0.17 -16.99 5.11
CA VAL A 98 -0.74 -16.14 6.15
C VAL A 98 -1.18 -17.02 7.31
N LYS A 99 -0.63 -16.77 8.49
CA LYS A 99 -1.04 -17.46 9.73
C LYS A 99 -1.85 -16.54 10.60
N ALA A 100 -2.94 -17.07 11.11
CA ALA A 100 -3.77 -16.49 12.16
C ALA A 100 -3.88 -17.49 13.33
N PRO A 101 -4.40 -17.11 14.50
CA PRO A 101 -4.54 -18.04 15.64
C PRO A 101 -5.33 -19.31 15.30
N SER A 102 -6.29 -19.21 14.37
CA SER A 102 -7.20 -20.30 13.97
C SER A 102 -6.96 -20.85 12.56
N SER A 103 -6.03 -20.30 11.78
CA SER A 103 -5.87 -20.66 10.37
C SER A 103 -4.43 -20.54 9.87
N ASP A 104 -4.13 -21.33 8.85
CA ASP A 104 -2.88 -21.24 8.07
C ASP A 104 -3.29 -21.32 6.60
N THR A 105 -3.30 -20.17 5.93
CA THR A 105 -3.86 -20.00 4.60
C THR A 105 -2.76 -19.63 3.62
N SER A 106 -2.74 -20.32 2.48
CA SER A 106 -1.80 -20.08 1.39
C SER A 106 -2.52 -19.47 0.19
N LEU A 107 -2.06 -18.29 -0.24
CA LEU A 107 -2.65 -17.52 -1.32
C LEU A 107 -1.62 -17.33 -2.44
N PRO A 108 -1.87 -17.85 -3.65
CA PRO A 108 -0.96 -17.62 -4.77
C PRO A 108 -0.95 -16.14 -5.12
N LEU A 109 0.23 -15.57 -5.39
CA LEU A 109 0.39 -14.15 -5.75
C LEU A 109 -0.43 -13.75 -6.99
N ALA A 110 -0.70 -14.70 -7.88
CA ALA A 110 -1.56 -14.50 -9.04
C ALA A 110 -3.00 -14.07 -8.72
N ARG A 111 -3.45 -14.24 -7.46
CA ARG A 111 -4.77 -13.78 -6.99
C ARG A 111 -4.76 -12.36 -6.43
N PHE A 112 -3.59 -11.75 -6.26
CA PHE A 112 -3.48 -10.41 -5.70
C PHE A 112 -3.78 -9.38 -6.79
N THR A 113 -4.39 -8.27 -6.39
CA THR A 113 -4.46 -7.08 -7.26
C THR A 113 -3.11 -6.38 -7.24
N VAL A 114 -2.57 -6.06 -8.41
CA VAL A 114 -1.22 -5.50 -8.53
C VAL A 114 -1.25 -4.09 -9.09
N ALA A 115 -0.42 -3.20 -8.55
CA ALA A 115 -0.10 -1.90 -9.16
C ALA A 115 1.40 -1.64 -9.07
N LYS A 116 1.92 -0.79 -9.95
CA LYS A 116 3.33 -0.39 -9.94
C LYS A 116 3.46 1.09 -9.62
N ILE A 117 3.89 1.41 -8.41
CA ILE A 117 3.89 2.78 -7.88
C ILE A 117 5.29 3.13 -7.43
N ASN A 118 5.85 4.25 -7.90
CA ASN A 118 7.21 4.71 -7.51
C ASN A 118 8.32 3.68 -7.70
N ASN A 119 8.26 2.92 -8.80
CA ASN A 119 9.18 1.82 -9.11
C ASN A 119 9.12 0.63 -8.11
N GLU A 120 8.09 0.57 -7.28
CA GLU A 120 7.76 -0.56 -6.43
C GLU A 120 6.57 -1.34 -7.00
N TYR A 121 6.49 -2.62 -6.67
CA TYR A 121 5.37 -3.49 -6.97
C TYR A 121 4.53 -3.67 -5.73
N TRP A 122 3.26 -3.28 -5.81
CA TRP A 122 2.31 -3.34 -4.72
C TRP A 122 1.30 -4.45 -5.02
N TYR A 123 1.20 -5.43 -4.12
CA TYR A 123 0.29 -6.57 -4.24
C TYR A 123 -0.73 -6.50 -3.11
N PHE A 124 -2.02 -6.43 -3.43
CA PHE A 124 -3.10 -6.36 -2.46
C PHE A 124 -3.99 -7.60 -2.51
N SER A 125 -4.38 -8.09 -1.33
CA SER A 125 -5.48 -9.03 -1.16
C SER A 125 -6.24 -8.74 0.11
N ALA A 126 -7.56 -8.93 0.08
CA ALA A 126 -8.36 -9.06 1.28
C ALA A 126 -8.29 -10.53 1.75
N ILE A 127 -7.89 -10.74 3.00
CA ILE A 127 -7.83 -12.03 3.67
C ILE A 127 -8.95 -12.10 4.72
N PRO A 128 -9.79 -13.14 4.74
CA PRO A 128 -10.95 -13.22 5.62
C PRO A 128 -10.54 -13.70 7.03
N GLU A 129 -9.59 -13.02 7.67
CA GLU A 129 -9.02 -13.44 8.96
C GLU A 129 -8.98 -12.27 9.95
N GLU A 130 -9.34 -12.54 11.21
CA GLU A 130 -9.50 -11.51 12.23
C GLU A 130 -8.15 -10.98 12.78
N GLU A 131 -7.12 -11.83 12.83
CA GLU A 131 -5.79 -11.44 13.29
C GLU A 131 -4.67 -12.21 12.59
N VAL A 132 -3.90 -11.53 11.75
CA VAL A 132 -2.66 -12.09 11.19
C VAL A 132 -1.55 -12.02 12.23
N THR A 133 -0.94 -13.16 12.54
CA THR A 133 0.22 -13.29 13.42
C THR A 133 1.52 -13.39 12.65
N HIS A 134 1.47 -13.91 11.42
CA HIS A 134 2.65 -14.08 10.58
C HIS A 134 2.31 -14.09 9.09
N VAL A 135 3.20 -13.49 8.28
CA VAL A 135 3.17 -13.58 6.82
C VAL A 135 4.51 -14.11 6.30
N ALA A 136 4.50 -14.98 5.30
CA ALA A 136 5.71 -15.43 4.63
C ALA A 136 5.50 -15.52 3.11
N LEU A 137 6.54 -15.25 2.34
CA LEU A 137 6.57 -15.52 0.90
C LEU A 137 7.27 -16.86 0.68
N LEU A 138 6.57 -17.78 0.04
CA LEU A 138 7.08 -19.09 -0.37
C LEU A 138 7.31 -19.09 -1.89
N PRO A 139 8.37 -19.75 -2.38
CA PRO A 139 8.66 -19.87 -3.81
C PRO A 139 7.49 -20.43 -4.64
#